data_AF-A0A1G1THS3-F1
#
_entry.id   AF-A0A1G1THS3-F1
#
_cell.length_a   1.000
_cell.length_b   1.000
_cell.length_c   1.000
_cell.angle_alpha   90.00
_cell.angle_beta   90.00
_cell.angle_gamma   90.00
#
_symmetry.space_group_name_H-M   'P 1'
#
loop_
_entity.id
_entity.type
_entity.pdbx_description
1 polymer ?
#
loop_
_entity_poly.entity_id
_entity_poly.type
_entity_poly.pdbx_seq_one_letter_code
_entity_poly.pdbx_strand_id
1 'polypeptide(L)'
;MSDTPTLLLRVATTWAVPGLGLLALPAGPDGALRAHALHTALPIEARLPGGSVVSGTATVEEIDRVGVVSYGLLLDLGALAAVPPGTEVWQVPDSGE
;
A
#
# COMPACT_ATOMS: atom_id res chain seq x y z
N MET A 1 16.42 -4.78 -11.56
CA MET A 1 15.46 -4.06 -10.71
C MET A 1 15.05 -2.82 -11.47
N SER A 2 13.76 -2.59 -11.69
CA SER A 2 13.31 -1.40 -12.40
C SER A 2 13.57 -0.18 -11.51
N ASP A 3 14.39 0.77 -11.98
CA ASP A 3 14.65 2.07 -11.33
C ASP A 3 13.42 3.01 -11.33
N THR A 4 12.32 2.58 -11.95
CA THR A 4 11.12 3.39 -12.07
C THR A 4 10.10 3.01 -11.00
N PRO A 5 9.57 3.99 -10.24
CA PRO A 5 8.49 3.75 -9.28
C PRO A 5 7.30 3.06 -9.94
N THR A 6 6.73 2.07 -9.26
CA THR A 6 5.57 1.31 -9.75
C THR A 6 4.35 1.61 -8.89
N LEU A 7 3.25 2.02 -9.52
CA LEU A 7 1.99 2.23 -8.79
C LEU A 7 1.46 0.87 -8.32
N LEU A 8 1.40 0.67 -7.00
CA LEU A 8 0.88 -0.57 -6.41
C LEU A 8 -0.65 -0.53 -6.29
N LEU A 9 -1.18 0.59 -5.76
CA LEU A 9 -2.61 0.82 -5.68
C LEU A 9 -2.95 2.29 -5.56
N ARG A 10 -4.19 2.64 -5.91
CA ARG A 10 -4.87 3.85 -5.43
C ARG A 10 -5.85 3.45 -4.33
N VAL A 11 -5.81 4.14 -3.20
CA VAL A 11 -6.61 3.83 -2.01
C VAL A 11 -8.08 4.15 -2.28
N ALA A 12 -8.97 3.17 -2.14
CA ALA A 12 -10.42 3.39 -2.04
C ALA A 12 -10.84 3.68 -0.61
N THR A 13 -10.30 2.91 0.34
CA THR A 13 -10.57 3.06 1.76
C THR A 13 -9.44 2.45 2.56
N THR A 14 -9.35 2.84 3.83
CA THR A 14 -8.45 2.22 4.80
C THR A 14 -9.23 1.61 5.94
N TRP A 15 -8.72 0.52 6.48
CA TRP A 15 -9.24 -0.14 7.67
C TRP A 15 -8.17 -0.13 8.75
N ALA A 16 -8.54 0.31 9.95
CA ALA A 16 -7.69 0.11 11.12
C ALA A 16 -7.73 -1.37 11.50
N VAL A 17 -6.57 -2.01 11.50
CA VAL A 17 -6.38 -3.37 11.95
C VAL A 17 -5.73 -3.31 13.33
N PRO A 18 -6.46 -3.63 14.42
CA PRO A 18 -5.95 -3.51 15.78
C PRO A 18 -4.63 -4.27 15.96
N GLY A 19 -3.61 -3.57 16.45
CA GLY A 19 -2.28 -4.15 16.68
C GLY A 19 -1.41 -4.32 15.42
N LEU A 20 -1.90 -4.01 14.22
CA LEU A 20 -1.17 -4.17 12.96
C LEU A 20 -1.04 -2.87 12.15
N GLY A 21 -1.96 -1.92 12.30
CA GLY A 21 -1.87 -0.61 11.62
C GLY A 21 -3.01 -0.36 10.65
N LEU A 22 -2.72 0.27 9.51
CA LEU A 22 -3.73 0.67 8.51
C LEU A 22 -3.64 -0.23 7.28
N LEU A 23 -4.71 -0.97 6.99
CA LEU A 23 -4.85 -1.74 5.77
C LEU A 23 -5.48 -0.89 4.68
N ALA A 24 -4.71 -0.58 3.64
CA ALA A 24 -5.14 0.14 2.46
C ALA A 24 -5.70 -0.81 1.40
N LEU A 25 -6.85 -0.42 0.86
CA LEU A 25 -7.61 -1.21 -0.10
C LEU A 25 -7.63 -0.54 -1.47
N PRO A 26 -7.48 -1.31 -2.55
CA PRO A 26 -7.43 -0.75 -3.90
C PRO A 26 -8.81 -0.27 -4.35
N ALA A 27 -8.85 0.86 -5.06
CA ALA A 27 -10.03 1.39 -5.73
C ALA A 27 -10.32 0.74 -7.10
N GLY A 28 -9.44 -0.16 -7.54
CA GLY A 28 -9.50 -0.81 -8.85
C GLY A 28 -8.72 -2.12 -8.85
N PRO A 29 -8.25 -2.58 -10.03
CA PRO A 29 -7.49 -3.81 -10.13
C PRO A 29 -6.23 -3.80 -9.26
N ASP A 30 -5.99 -4.92 -8.59
CA ASP A 30 -4.88 -5.21 -7.68
C ASP A 30 -3.79 -6.06 -8.35
N GLY A 31 -3.73 -6.04 -9.69
CA GLY A 31 -2.78 -6.84 -10.47
C GLY A 31 -1.31 -6.56 -10.15
N ALA A 32 -0.98 -5.30 -9.83
CA ALA A 32 0.38 -4.93 -9.40
C ALA A 32 0.76 -5.61 -8.07
N LEU A 33 -0.17 -5.67 -7.12
CA LEU A 33 0.04 -6.34 -5.83
C LEU A 33 0.23 -7.85 -5.99
N ARG A 34 -0.54 -8.49 -6.90
CA ARG A 34 -0.42 -9.93 -7.18
C ARG A 34 0.94 -10.36 -7.73
N ALA A 35 1.74 -9.43 -8.25
CA ALA A 35 3.10 -9.72 -8.71
C ALA A 35 4.10 -9.91 -7.56
N HIS A 36 3.71 -9.59 -6.33
CA HIS A 36 4.53 -9.73 -5.14
C HIS A 36 4.09 -10.95 -4.31
N ALA A 37 5.04 -11.55 -3.60
CA ALA A 37 4.72 -12.57 -2.61
C ALA A 37 3.99 -11.91 -1.41
N LEU A 38 3.03 -12.64 -0.84
CA LEU A 38 2.37 -12.23 0.41
C LEU A 38 3.37 -12.04 1.53
N HIS A 39 3.04 -11.13 2.45
CA HIS A 39 3.87 -10.76 3.61
C HIS A 39 5.26 -10.23 3.24
N THR A 40 5.43 -9.72 2.00
CA THR A 40 6.65 -9.04 1.58
C THR A 40 6.55 -7.56 1.96
N ALA A 41 7.52 -7.08 2.74
CA ALA A 41 7.69 -5.66 3.00
C ALA A 41 8.28 -4.96 1.78
N LEU A 42 7.61 -3.92 1.31
CA LEU A 42 8.00 -3.12 0.16
C LEU A 42 8.32 -1.69 0.62
N PRO A 43 9.43 -1.09 0.17
CA PRO A 43 9.65 0.34 0.31
C PRO A 43 8.64 1.09 -0.58
N ILE A 44 7.93 2.05 0.00
CA ILE A 44 6.85 2.76 -0.67
C ILE A 44 6.85 4.27 -0.41
N GLU A 45 6.23 4.99 -1.34
CA GLU A 45 5.79 6.37 -1.17
C GLU A 45 4.25 6.43 -1.25
N ALA A 46 3.62 7.02 -0.23
CA ALA A 46 2.22 7.41 -0.26
C ALA A 46 2.11 8.87 -0.73
N ARG A 47 1.45 9.10 -1.87
CA ARG A 47 1.19 10.42 -2.45
C ARG A 47 -0.26 10.79 -2.19
N LEU A 48 -0.48 11.68 -1.22
CA LEU A 48 -1.82 12.08 -0.78
C LEU A 48 -2.46 13.03 -1.80
N PRO A 49 -3.80 13.09 -1.90
CA PRO A 49 -4.51 13.99 -2.82
C PRO A 49 -4.17 15.49 -2.62
N GLY A 50 -3.69 15.88 -1.43
CA GLY A 50 -3.24 17.23 -1.12
C GLY A 50 -1.81 17.56 -1.57
N GLY A 51 -1.13 16.63 -2.24
CA GLY A 51 0.24 16.80 -2.75
C GLY A 51 1.36 16.43 -1.77
N SER A 52 1.02 16.10 -0.51
CA SER A 52 2.00 15.58 0.44
C SER A 52 2.48 14.18 0.03
N VAL A 53 3.79 13.95 0.16
CA VAL A 53 4.40 12.63 -0.06
C VAL A 53 4.99 12.14 1.25
N VAL A 54 4.69 10.90 1.61
CA VAL A 54 5.19 10.24 2.83
C VAL A 54 5.82 8.92 2.43
N SER A 55 7.10 8.74 2.77
CA SER A 55 7.81 7.49 2.57
C SER A 55 7.61 6.55 3.76
N GLY A 56 7.69 5.26 3.51
CA GLY A 56 7.67 4.23 4.55
C GLY A 56 7.74 2.85 3.95
N THR A 57 7.16 1.87 4.64
CA THR A 57 7.06 0.50 4.14
C THR A 57 5.60 0.06 4.10
N ALA A 58 5.33 -0.93 3.26
CA ALA A 58 4.04 -1.60 3.26
C ALA A 58 4.19 -3.09 3.00
N THR A 59 3.36 -3.89 3.66
CA THR A 59 3.34 -5.34 3.49
C THR A 59 2.16 -5.72 2.60
N VAL A 60 2.41 -6.60 1.62
CA VAL A 60 1.35 -7.11 0.74
C VAL A 60 0.51 -8.14 1.49
N GLU A 61 -0.79 -7.87 1.57
CA GLU A 61 -1.76 -8.70 2.30
C GLU A 61 -2.83 -9.26 1.36
N GLU A 62 -3.26 -10.50 1.64
CA GLU A 62 -4.45 -11.08 1.02
C GLU A 62 -5.69 -10.76 1.86
N ILE A 63 -6.78 -10.47 1.17
CA ILE A 63 -8.03 -10.04 1.76
C ILE A 63 -9.15 -10.85 1.12
N ASP A 64 -9.67 -11.83 1.87
CA ASP A 64 -10.89 -12.53 1.51
C ASP A 64 -12.10 -11.73 2.01
N ARG A 65 -12.98 -11.35 1.07
CA ARG A 65 -14.29 -10.79 1.37
C ARG A 65 -15.36 -11.54 0.62
N VAL A 66 -16.23 -12.20 1.38
CA VAL A 66 -17.42 -12.88 0.83
C VAL A 66 -17.03 -13.86 -0.28
N GLY A 67 -15.87 -14.52 -0.15
CA GLY A 67 -15.35 -15.48 -1.14
C GLY A 67 -14.70 -14.83 -2.37
N VAL A 68 -14.47 -13.52 -2.36
CA VAL A 68 -13.69 -12.80 -3.37
C VAL A 68 -12.33 -12.44 -2.79
N VAL A 69 -11.28 -13.00 -3.39
CA VAL A 69 -9.89 -12.72 -3.01
C VAL A 69 -9.44 -11.41 -3.67
N SER A 70 -8.96 -10.49 -2.84
CA SER A 70 -8.34 -9.23 -3.23
C SER A 70 -7.04 -9.02 -2.47
N TYR A 71 -6.19 -8.12 -2.95
CA TYR A 71 -4.92 -7.78 -2.32
C TYR A 71 -4.93 -6.33 -1.84
N GLY A 72 -4.30 -6.08 -0.71
CA GLY A 72 -4.12 -4.75 -0.16
C GLY A 72 -2.72 -4.56 0.41
N LEU A 73 -2.53 -3.42 1.07
CA LEU A 73 -1.27 -3.07 1.70
C LEU A 73 -1.48 -2.74 3.16
N LEU A 74 -0.81 -3.46 4.06
CA LEU A 74 -0.68 -3.04 5.45
C LEU A 74 0.41 -1.97 5.52
N LEU A 75 0.03 -0.75 5.84
CA LEU A 75 0.90 0.42 5.79
C LEU A 75 1.63 0.65 7.11
N ASP A 76 2.93 0.86 7.02
CA ASP A 76 3.77 1.44 8.07
C ASP A 76 4.38 2.75 7.57
N LEU A 77 3.67 3.84 7.85
CA LEU A 77 4.03 5.21 7.46
C LEU A 77 4.39 6.05 8.70
N GLY A 78 4.86 5.41 9.77
CA GLY A 78 5.19 6.08 11.03
C GLY A 78 3.98 6.78 11.66
N ALA A 79 4.09 8.09 11.90
CA ALA A 79 3.08 8.87 12.62
C ALA A 79 1.83 9.23 11.80
N LEU A 80 1.69 8.72 10.57
CA LEU A 80 0.55 9.05 9.72
C LEU A 80 -0.72 8.36 10.25
N ALA A 81 -1.56 9.12 10.95
CA ALA A 81 -2.76 8.61 11.61
C ALA A 81 -3.86 8.14 10.64
N ALA A 82 -3.86 8.62 9.40
CA ALA A 82 -4.85 8.25 8.39
C ALA A 82 -4.30 8.40 6.98
N VAL A 83 -4.72 7.49 6.10
CA VAL A 83 -4.49 7.58 4.66
C VAL A 83 -5.85 7.71 3.97
N PRO A 84 -6.16 8.89 3.38
CA PRO A 84 -7.47 9.14 2.79
C PRO A 84 -7.65 8.42 1.45
N PRO A 85 -8.91 8.19 1.02
CA PRO A 85 -9.21 7.76 -0.34
C PRO A 85 -8.57 8.67 -1.40
N GLY A 86 -8.17 8.08 -2.52
CA GLY A 86 -7.47 8.76 -3.60
C GLY A 86 -5.95 8.85 -3.42
N THR A 87 -5.41 8.49 -2.26
CA THR A 87 -3.95 8.37 -2.06
C THR A 87 -3.39 7.33 -3.02
N GLU A 88 -2.28 7.64 -3.67
CA GLU A 88 -1.56 6.69 -4.51
C GLU A 88 -0.38 6.11 -3.73
N VAL A 89 -0.24 4.79 -3.73
CA VAL A 89 0.88 4.09 -3.09
C VAL A 89 1.78 3.53 -4.17
N TRP A 90 3.02 4.00 -4.19
CA TRP A 90 4.02 3.67 -5.20
C TRP A 90 5.14 2.85 -4.54
N GLN A 91 5.49 1.71 -5.11
CA GLN A 91 6.76 1.06 -4.78
C GLN A 91 7.89 1.91 -5.33
N VAL A 92 8.88 2.17 -4.50
CA VAL A 92 10.12 2.84 -4.90
C VAL A 92 11.29 1.87 -4.86
N PRO A 93 12.40 2.14 -5.55
CA PRO A 93 13.62 1.37 -5.38
C PRO A 93 14.03 1.32 -3.91
N ASP A 94 14.50 0.17 -3.46
CA ASP A 94 15.06 0.04 -2.12
C ASP A 94 16.30 0.94 -2.05
N SER A 95 16.19 2.01 -1.27
CA SER A 95 17.29 2.93 -1.05
C SER A 95 18.20 2.25 -0.05
N GLY A 96 19.03 1.32 -0.52
CA GLY A 96 19.97 0.61 0.34
C GLY A 96 20.80 1.62 1.13
N GLU A 97 20.61 1.65 2.44
CA GLU A 97 21.59 2.18 3.39
C GLU A 97 22.62 1.10 3.72
#